data_AF-A0A3N5J563-F1
#
_entry.id   AF-A0A3N5J563-F1
#
_cell.length_a   1.000
_cell.length_b   1.000
_cell.length_c   1.000
_cell.angle_alpha   90.00
_cell.angle_beta   90.00
_cell.angle_gamma   90.00
#
_symmetry.space_group_name_H-M   'P 1'
#
loop_
_entity.id
_entity.type
_entity.pdbx_description
1 polymer ?
#
loop_
_entity_poly.entity_id
_entity_poly.type
_entity_poly.pdbx_seq_one_letter_code
_entity_poly.pdbx_strand_id
1 'polypeptide(L)'
;MDLRPAEMYRSTISTWIQRCPYCGFCSGDISEAEEVDKTIVNSPSYQSQLNDPRFSELSNSFLCRAMIENSLGNYQAAGWAALRAAWVMDDRQNVASAAQCRLRAIKLFLRDFAARRDSLKEPAKYYVLLIDLHRRTEQFGMAQTLLLEGRLLNLQDNEQQIFDIQNELIAKRDARCYTTLGELRNE
;
A
#
# COMPACT_ATOMS: atom_id res chain seq x y z
N MET A 1 3.63 -7.58 9.31
CA MET A 1 4.28 -6.31 9.69
C MET A 1 3.42 -5.14 9.25
N ASP A 2 3.32 -4.13 10.10
CA ASP A 2 2.36 -3.05 9.90
C ASP A 2 2.76 -2.05 8.80
N LEU A 3 4.07 -1.87 8.57
CA LEU A 3 4.68 -0.95 7.59
C LEU A 3 4.22 0.52 7.71
N ARG A 4 3.29 0.82 8.61
CA ARG A 4 2.88 2.16 9.01
C ARG A 4 4.05 2.82 9.74
N PRO A 5 4.25 4.13 9.54
CA PRO A 5 5.21 4.88 10.31
C PRO A 5 4.80 4.96 11.79
N ALA A 6 5.74 5.35 12.65
CA ALA A 6 5.49 5.53 14.08
C ALA A 6 4.31 6.47 14.36
N GLU A 7 3.64 6.24 15.49
CA GLU A 7 2.34 6.86 15.80
C GLU A 7 2.35 8.39 15.74
N MET A 8 3.41 9.04 16.22
CA MET A 8 3.53 10.50 16.14
C MET A 8 3.41 11.01 14.70
N TYR A 9 4.07 10.36 13.74
CA TYR A 9 3.96 10.75 12.35
C TYR A 9 2.63 10.28 11.76
N ARG A 10 2.20 9.05 12.05
CA ARG A 10 0.95 8.47 11.56
C ARG A 10 -0.28 9.31 11.91
N SER A 11 -0.32 9.91 13.10
CA SER A 11 -1.42 10.79 13.53
C SER A 11 -1.66 11.98 12.60
N THR A 12 -0.68 12.33 11.75
CA THR A 12 -0.76 13.40 10.75
C THR A 12 -1.23 12.93 9.38
N ILE A 13 -1.67 11.67 9.22
CA ILE A 13 -2.08 11.11 7.91
C ILE A 13 -3.14 11.94 7.17
N SER A 14 -3.99 12.67 7.90
CA SER A 14 -4.98 13.58 7.32
C SER A 14 -4.37 14.79 6.61
N THR A 15 -3.11 15.14 6.87
CA THR A 15 -2.42 16.26 6.23
C THR A 15 -1.53 15.82 5.07
N TRP A 16 -1.39 14.51 4.83
CA TRP A 16 -0.52 13.98 3.76
C TRP A 16 -1.18 14.01 2.38
N ILE A 17 -2.47 14.37 2.32
CA ILE A 17 -3.23 14.51 1.08
C ILE A 17 -4.17 15.70 1.21
N GLN A 18 -4.27 16.45 0.13
CA GLN A 18 -5.14 17.59 -0.04
C GLN A 18 -6.14 17.29 -1.16
N ARG A 19 -7.39 17.70 -0.97
CA ARG A 19 -8.47 17.57 -1.96
C ARG A 19 -8.95 18.95 -2.36
N CYS A 20 -8.91 19.25 -3.66
CA CYS A 20 -9.49 20.48 -4.20
C CYS A 20 -11.01 20.46 -4.02
N PRO A 21 -11.60 21.48 -3.35
CA PRO A 21 -13.04 21.52 -3.10
C PRO A 21 -13.87 21.75 -4.37
N TYR A 22 -13.27 22.29 -5.44
CA TYR A 22 -13.99 22.63 -6.68
C TYR A 22 -14.08 21.46 -7.66
N CYS A 23 -12.99 20.74 -7.90
CA CYS A 23 -12.93 19.68 -8.90
C CYS A 23 -12.66 18.29 -8.32
N GLY A 24 -12.31 18.19 -7.03
CA GLY A 24 -11.97 16.93 -6.39
C GLY A 24 -10.56 16.41 -6.66
N PHE A 25 -9.70 17.18 -7.33
CA PHE A 25 -8.29 16.83 -7.53
C PHE A 25 -7.60 16.51 -6.19
N CYS A 26 -6.85 15.41 -6.15
CA CYS A 26 -6.20 14.93 -4.93
C CYS A 26 -4.68 14.86 -5.12
N SER A 27 -3.94 15.56 -4.27
CA SER A 27 -2.47 15.62 -4.31
C SER A 27 -1.88 15.78 -2.91
N GLY A 28 -0.61 15.39 -2.70
CA GLY A 28 0.11 15.74 -1.48
C GLY A 28 0.28 17.27 -1.38
N ASP A 29 0.49 17.90 -2.52
CA ASP A 29 0.48 19.35 -2.71
C ASP A 29 -0.40 19.71 -3.91
N ILE A 30 -1.51 20.42 -3.68
CA ILE A 30 -2.42 20.83 -4.76
C ILE A 30 -1.80 21.85 -5.72
N SER A 31 -0.67 22.46 -5.38
CA SER A 31 0.07 23.34 -6.31
C SER A 31 0.63 22.58 -7.51
N GLU A 32 0.84 21.26 -7.39
CA GLU A 32 1.27 20.36 -8.48
C GLU A 32 0.17 20.09 -9.53
N ALA A 33 -1.01 20.71 -9.40
CA ALA A 33 -2.15 20.45 -10.29
C ALA A 33 -1.88 20.77 -11.78
N GLU A 34 -0.89 21.61 -12.08
CA GLU A 34 -0.54 21.97 -13.46
C GLU A 34 0.05 20.80 -14.26
N GLU A 35 0.62 19.80 -13.58
CA GLU A 35 1.25 18.64 -14.21
C GLU A 35 0.25 17.53 -14.56
N VAL A 36 -1.02 17.67 -14.14
CA VAL A 36 -2.03 16.60 -14.26
C VAL A 36 -3.04 16.92 -15.35
N ASP A 37 -3.23 15.95 -16.25
CA ASP A 37 -4.31 16.00 -17.22
C ASP A 37 -5.68 16.01 -16.51
N LYS A 38 -6.40 17.13 -16.61
CA LYS A 38 -7.73 17.32 -16.01
C LYS A 38 -8.75 16.30 -16.50
N THR A 39 -8.51 15.64 -17.64
CA THR A 39 -9.40 14.57 -18.13
C THR A 39 -9.51 13.41 -17.14
N ILE A 40 -8.46 13.09 -16.38
CA ILE A 40 -8.52 12.00 -15.42
C ILE A 40 -9.43 12.32 -14.24
N VAL A 41 -9.35 13.55 -13.72
CA VAL A 41 -10.18 14.01 -12.60
C VAL A 41 -11.65 14.01 -13.02
N ASN A 42 -11.94 14.38 -14.26
CA ASN A 42 -13.30 14.39 -14.80
C ASN A 42 -13.79 13.01 -15.27
N SER A 43 -12.93 11.98 -15.24
CA SER A 43 -13.30 10.65 -15.73
C SER A 43 -14.38 9.99 -14.86
N PRO A 44 -15.29 9.19 -15.45
CA PRO A 44 -16.33 8.49 -14.68
C PRO A 44 -15.77 7.57 -13.59
N SER A 45 -14.62 6.93 -13.83
CA SER A 45 -13.97 6.06 -12.86
C SER A 45 -13.43 6.84 -11.67
N TYR A 46 -12.82 8.02 -11.90
CA TYR A 46 -12.32 8.88 -10.84
C TYR A 46 -13.46 9.44 -10.00
N GLN A 47 -14.51 9.97 -10.64
CA GLN A 47 -15.67 10.53 -9.94
C GLN A 47 -16.43 9.47 -9.14
N SER A 48 -16.53 8.25 -9.67
CA SER A 48 -17.08 7.10 -8.94
C SER A 48 -16.26 6.79 -7.70
N GLN A 49 -14.92 6.74 -7.82
CA GLN A 49 -14.05 6.51 -6.67
C GLN A 49 -14.13 7.64 -5.64
N LEU A 50 -14.12 8.90 -6.09
CA LEU A 50 -14.13 10.07 -5.22
C LEU A 50 -15.34 10.08 -4.29
N ASN A 51 -16.48 9.56 -4.76
CA ASN A 51 -17.75 9.56 -4.07
C ASN A 51 -18.18 8.16 -3.58
N ASP A 52 -17.28 7.18 -3.59
CA ASP A 52 -17.60 5.81 -3.21
C ASP A 52 -17.85 5.71 -1.69
N PRO A 53 -19.07 5.37 -1.24
CA PRO A 53 -19.42 5.37 0.18
C PRO A 53 -18.79 4.21 0.96
N ARG A 54 -18.18 3.23 0.28
CA ARG A 54 -17.46 2.12 0.94
C ARG A 54 -16.18 2.59 1.62
N PHE A 55 -15.68 3.77 1.24
CA PHE A 55 -14.45 4.35 1.74
C PHE A 55 -14.74 5.70 2.40
N SER A 56 -13.95 6.05 3.41
CA SER A 56 -14.00 7.40 3.98
C SER A 56 -13.53 8.45 2.97
N GLU A 57 -13.90 9.71 3.16
CA GLU A 57 -13.43 10.81 2.30
C GLU A 57 -11.90 10.83 2.18
N LEU A 58 -11.18 10.75 3.30
CA LEU A 58 -9.71 10.72 3.30
C LEU A 58 -9.16 9.51 2.54
N SER A 59 -9.78 8.32 2.68
CA SER A 59 -9.40 7.13 1.92
C SER A 59 -9.66 7.30 0.43
N ASN A 60 -10.79 7.93 0.05
CA ASN A 60 -11.08 8.27 -1.34
C ASN A 60 -10.05 9.22 -1.91
N SER A 61 -9.62 10.24 -1.16
CA SER A 61 -8.56 11.16 -1.61
C SER A 61 -7.25 10.44 -1.93
N PHE A 62 -6.84 9.49 -1.09
CA PHE A 62 -5.66 8.65 -1.37
C PHE A 62 -5.86 7.73 -2.57
N LEU A 63 -7.03 7.09 -2.72
CA LEU A 63 -7.32 6.23 -3.87
C LEU A 63 -7.38 7.03 -5.18
N CYS A 64 -7.92 8.24 -5.15
CA CYS A 64 -7.91 9.18 -6.26
C CYS A 64 -6.49 9.64 -6.62
N ARG A 65 -5.63 9.92 -5.62
CA ARG A 65 -4.20 10.16 -5.89
C ARG A 65 -3.53 8.95 -6.54
N ALA A 66 -3.85 7.73 -6.09
CA ALA A 66 -3.32 6.52 -6.71
C ALA A 66 -3.72 6.40 -8.20
N MET A 67 -4.93 6.83 -8.57
CA MET A 67 -5.37 6.84 -9.98
C MET A 67 -4.58 7.84 -10.82
N ILE A 68 -4.33 9.05 -10.29
CA ILE A 68 -3.53 10.09 -10.95
C ILE A 68 -2.08 9.61 -11.15
N GLU A 69 -1.44 9.11 -10.09
CA GLU A 69 -0.06 8.64 -10.17
C GLU A 69 0.09 7.46 -11.14
N ASN A 70 -0.91 6.55 -11.15
CA ASN A 70 -0.91 5.44 -12.09
C ASN A 70 -1.05 5.91 -13.55
N SER A 71 -1.78 6.99 -13.85
CA SER A 71 -1.84 7.52 -15.22
C SER A 71 -0.56 8.21 -15.66
N LEU A 72 0.20 8.76 -14.72
CA LEU A 72 1.52 9.34 -14.97
C LEU A 72 2.63 8.27 -15.07
N GLY A 73 2.32 7.00 -14.83
CA GLY A 73 3.30 5.91 -14.81
C GLY A 73 4.09 5.80 -13.50
N ASN A 74 3.74 6.60 -12.48
CA ASN A 74 4.39 6.62 -11.17
C ASN A 74 3.84 5.49 -10.27
N TYR A 75 4.04 4.23 -10.69
CA TYR A 75 3.42 3.07 -10.03
C TYR A 75 3.79 2.91 -8.55
N GLN A 76 5.01 3.28 -8.16
CA GLN A 76 5.43 3.26 -6.76
C GLN A 76 4.60 4.24 -5.91
N ALA A 77 4.48 5.50 -6.36
CA ALA A 77 3.70 6.53 -5.67
C ALA A 77 2.22 6.14 -5.61
N ALA A 78 1.69 5.58 -6.70
CA ALA A 78 0.34 5.06 -6.76
C ALA A 78 0.10 3.94 -5.74
N GLY A 79 1.03 2.97 -5.65
CA GLY A 79 0.95 1.86 -4.69
C GLY A 79 0.95 2.35 -3.24
N TRP A 80 1.81 3.31 -2.91
CA TRP A 80 1.83 3.91 -1.56
C TRP A 80 0.57 4.70 -1.24
N ALA A 81 0.02 5.45 -2.19
CA ALA A 81 -1.25 6.13 -2.00
C ALA A 81 -2.38 5.13 -1.70
N ALA A 82 -2.48 4.04 -2.47
CA ALA A 82 -3.45 2.98 -2.20
C ALA A 82 -3.23 2.28 -0.84
N LEU A 83 -1.98 2.09 -0.42
CA LEU A 83 -1.68 1.51 0.88
C LEU A 83 -2.04 2.45 2.05
N ARG A 84 -1.79 3.76 1.90
CA ARG A 84 -2.22 4.77 2.88
C ARG A 84 -3.74 4.81 3.02
N ALA A 85 -4.49 4.64 1.93
CA ALA A 85 -5.94 4.45 1.99
C ALA A 85 -6.31 3.23 2.85
N ALA A 86 -5.57 2.12 2.76
CA ALA A 86 -5.81 0.96 3.61
C ALA A 86 -5.57 1.28 5.10
N TRP A 87 -4.53 2.06 5.43
CA TRP A 87 -4.24 2.47 6.81
C TRP A 87 -5.37 3.32 7.40
N VAL A 88 -5.89 4.26 6.62
CA VAL A 88 -7.04 5.11 6.98
C VAL A 88 -8.30 4.28 7.26
N MET A 89 -8.46 3.15 6.57
CA MET A 89 -9.57 2.22 6.80
C MET A 89 -9.32 1.28 7.99
N ASP A 90 -8.07 0.88 8.23
CA ASP A 90 -7.68 0.14 9.44
C ASP A 90 -7.97 0.95 10.71
N ASP A 91 -7.66 2.26 10.70
CA ASP A 91 -7.97 3.17 11.81
C ASP A 91 -9.46 3.30 12.09
N ARG A 92 -10.28 3.07 11.06
CA ARG A 92 -11.75 3.03 11.16
C ARG A 92 -12.29 1.62 11.42
N GLN A 93 -11.41 0.63 11.64
CA GLN A 93 -11.76 -0.77 11.85
C GLN A 93 -12.58 -1.39 10.69
N ASN A 94 -12.52 -0.81 9.48
CA ASN A 94 -13.21 -1.33 8.31
C ASN A 94 -12.26 -2.23 7.50
N VAL A 95 -12.19 -3.49 7.94
CA VAL A 95 -11.29 -4.52 7.40
C VAL A 95 -11.56 -4.80 5.92
N ALA A 96 -12.82 -4.84 5.50
CA ALA A 96 -13.21 -5.17 4.12
C ALA A 96 -12.70 -4.11 3.13
N SER A 97 -12.90 -2.82 3.43
CA SER A 97 -12.40 -1.74 2.59
C SER A 97 -10.87 -1.62 2.67
N ALA A 98 -10.27 -1.86 3.83
CA ALA A 98 -8.81 -1.91 3.96
C ALA A 98 -8.18 -3.01 3.07
N ALA A 99 -8.79 -4.19 3.02
CA ALA A 99 -8.36 -5.28 2.14
C ALA A 99 -8.47 -4.89 0.65
N GLN A 100 -9.55 -4.22 0.24
CA GLN A 100 -9.69 -3.71 -1.13
C GLN A 100 -8.61 -2.69 -1.49
N CYS A 101 -8.25 -1.79 -0.57
CA CYS A 101 -7.15 -0.85 -0.74
C CYS A 101 -5.81 -1.59 -0.93
N ARG A 102 -5.52 -2.61 -0.10
CA ARG A 102 -4.31 -3.44 -0.23
C ARG A 102 -4.26 -4.19 -1.57
N LEU A 103 -5.38 -4.74 -2.04
CA LEU A 103 -5.43 -5.41 -3.35
C LEU A 103 -5.09 -4.46 -4.50
N ARG A 104 -5.46 -3.18 -4.40
CA ARG A 104 -5.05 -2.15 -5.38
C ARG A 104 -3.56 -1.82 -5.25
N ALA A 105 -3.07 -1.67 -4.02
CA ALA A 105 -1.64 -1.45 -3.76
C ALA A 105 -0.77 -2.58 -4.34
N ILE A 106 -1.16 -3.84 -4.13
CA ILE A 106 -0.47 -5.01 -4.71
C ILE A 106 -0.33 -4.89 -6.22
N LYS A 107 -1.42 -4.59 -6.93
CA LYS A 107 -1.40 -4.44 -8.40
C LYS A 107 -0.42 -3.37 -8.86
N LEU A 108 -0.33 -2.25 -8.13
CA LEU A 108 0.54 -1.13 -8.46
C LEU A 108 2.00 -1.44 -8.12
N PHE A 109 2.29 -2.02 -6.95
CA PHE A 109 3.63 -2.43 -6.57
C PHE A 109 4.19 -3.55 -7.44
N LEU A 110 3.35 -4.48 -7.91
CA LEU A 110 3.79 -5.50 -8.87
C LEU A 110 4.16 -4.89 -10.23
N ARG A 111 3.42 -3.89 -10.71
CA ARG A 111 3.78 -3.15 -11.93
C ARG A 111 5.10 -2.40 -11.76
N ASP A 112 5.25 -1.70 -10.65
CA ASP A 112 6.48 -0.99 -10.29
C ASP A 112 7.69 -1.95 -10.18
N PHE A 113 7.51 -3.08 -9.50
CA PHE A 113 8.52 -4.11 -9.34
C PHE A 113 8.93 -4.70 -10.69
N ALA A 114 7.97 -5.03 -11.57
CA ALA A 114 8.27 -5.52 -12.91
C ALA A 114 9.02 -4.49 -13.77
N ALA A 115 8.66 -3.21 -13.68
CA ALA A 115 9.28 -2.14 -14.45
C ALA A 115 10.72 -1.83 -14.00
N ARG A 116 11.06 -2.09 -12.74
CA ARG A 116 12.36 -1.72 -12.15
C ARG A 116 13.17 -2.91 -11.63
N ARG A 117 12.75 -4.14 -11.93
CA ARG A 117 13.30 -5.38 -11.33
C ARG A 117 14.83 -5.41 -11.32
N ASP A 118 15.45 -5.09 -12.44
CA ASP A 118 16.90 -5.17 -12.62
C ASP A 118 17.68 -3.96 -12.05
N SER A 119 16.98 -2.89 -11.67
CA SER A 119 17.57 -1.64 -11.16
C SER A 119 17.22 -1.35 -9.70
N LEU A 120 16.53 -2.28 -9.01
CA LEU A 120 16.19 -2.15 -7.60
C LEU A 120 17.45 -2.23 -6.72
N LYS A 121 17.71 -1.16 -5.98
CA LYS A 121 18.81 -1.12 -5.00
C LYS A 121 18.56 -2.01 -3.78
N GLU A 122 17.31 -2.13 -3.36
CA GLU A 122 16.90 -2.87 -2.14
C GLU A 122 15.73 -3.81 -2.45
N PRO A 123 15.94 -4.86 -3.26
CA PRO A 123 14.87 -5.75 -3.72
C PRO A 123 14.21 -6.52 -2.56
N ALA A 124 14.95 -6.82 -1.49
CA ALA A 124 14.40 -7.50 -0.30
C ALA A 124 13.23 -6.73 0.33
N LYS A 125 13.31 -5.39 0.39
CA LYS A 125 12.23 -4.54 0.91
C LYS A 125 10.94 -4.66 0.09
N TYR A 126 11.07 -4.83 -1.23
CA TYR A 126 9.92 -5.06 -2.11
C TYR A 126 9.24 -6.40 -1.83
N TYR A 127 10.03 -7.46 -1.66
CA TYR A 127 9.49 -8.76 -1.28
C TYR A 127 8.79 -8.70 0.07
N VAL A 128 9.41 -8.13 1.10
CA VAL A 128 8.77 -7.98 2.43
C VAL A 128 7.42 -7.26 2.33
N LEU A 129 7.37 -6.15 1.58
CA LEU A 129 6.14 -5.41 1.35
C LEU A 129 5.08 -6.27 0.66
N LEU A 130 5.41 -6.92 -0.46
CA LEU A 130 4.45 -7.72 -1.23
C LEU A 130 3.99 -8.97 -0.46
N ILE A 131 4.90 -9.66 0.23
CA ILE A 131 4.59 -10.80 1.09
C ILE A 131 3.56 -10.38 2.16
N ASP A 132 3.81 -9.27 2.85
CA ASP A 132 2.88 -8.78 3.88
C ASP A 132 1.51 -8.43 3.30
N LEU A 133 1.48 -7.72 2.16
CA LEU A 133 0.22 -7.34 1.52
C LEU A 133 -0.59 -8.56 1.07
N HIS A 134 0.06 -9.55 0.43
CA HIS A 134 -0.60 -10.79 0.03
C HIS A 134 -1.10 -11.57 1.26
N ARG A 135 -0.31 -11.65 2.33
CA ARG A 135 -0.72 -12.30 3.59
C ARG A 135 -1.92 -11.60 4.22
N ARG A 136 -1.89 -10.26 4.37
CA ARG A 136 -2.99 -9.44 4.94
C ARG A 136 -4.24 -9.36 4.05
N THR A 137 -4.19 -9.94 2.86
CA THR A 137 -5.34 -10.12 1.96
C THR A 137 -5.64 -11.60 1.75
N GLU A 138 -5.13 -12.47 2.64
CA GLU A 138 -5.36 -13.92 2.68
C GLU A 138 -4.90 -14.69 1.42
N GLN A 139 -4.06 -14.08 0.60
CA GLN A 139 -3.45 -14.69 -0.59
C GLN A 139 -2.18 -15.46 -0.19
N PHE A 140 -2.30 -16.39 0.75
CA PHE A 140 -1.17 -17.10 1.37
C PHE A 140 -0.30 -17.85 0.35
N GLY A 141 -0.91 -18.42 -0.71
CA GLY A 141 -0.15 -19.09 -1.77
C GLY A 141 0.80 -18.13 -2.49
N MET A 142 0.32 -16.93 -2.86
CA MET A 142 1.16 -15.91 -3.47
C MET A 142 2.22 -15.36 -2.51
N ALA A 143 1.86 -15.18 -1.23
CA ALA A 143 2.80 -14.77 -0.21
C ALA A 143 3.94 -15.80 -0.05
N GLN A 144 3.62 -17.10 -0.09
CA GLN A 144 4.62 -18.17 -0.03
C GLN A 144 5.54 -18.17 -1.26
N THR A 145 4.99 -18.00 -2.46
CA THR A 145 5.81 -17.91 -3.69
C THR A 145 6.80 -16.77 -3.61
N LEU A 146 6.35 -15.56 -3.26
CA LEU A 146 7.21 -14.39 -3.11
C LEU A 146 8.26 -14.58 -2.01
N LEU A 147 7.91 -15.27 -0.93
CA LEU A 147 8.84 -15.59 0.15
C LEU A 147 9.97 -16.50 -0.33
N LEU A 148 9.65 -17.55 -1.09
CA LEU A 148 10.65 -18.45 -1.66
C LEU A 148 11.54 -17.73 -2.67
N GLU A 149 10.95 -16.91 -3.56
CA GLU A 149 11.70 -16.10 -4.52
C GLU A 149 12.63 -15.09 -3.83
N GLY A 150 12.14 -14.37 -2.83
CA GLY A 150 12.92 -13.38 -2.09
C GLY A 150 14.07 -13.99 -1.29
N ARG A 151 13.97 -15.25 -0.84
CA ARG A 151 15.08 -15.98 -0.17
C ARG A 151 16.24 -16.34 -1.09
N LEU A 152 16.08 -16.22 -2.41
CA LEU A 152 17.18 -16.37 -3.36
C LEU A 152 18.11 -15.14 -3.39
N LEU A 153 17.72 -14.04 -2.75
CA LEU A 153 18.56 -12.84 -2.61
C LEU A 153 19.63 -13.05 -1.52
N ASN A 154 20.70 -12.26 -1.60
CA ASN A 154 21.68 -12.16 -0.51
C ASN A 154 21.13 -11.25 0.60
N LEU A 155 20.31 -11.83 1.47
CA LEU A 155 19.61 -11.11 2.55
C LEU A 155 20.54 -10.81 3.72
N GLN A 156 20.39 -9.62 4.29
CA GLN A 156 21.00 -9.25 5.57
C GLN A 156 20.30 -9.94 6.75
N ASP A 157 20.95 -10.02 7.91
CA ASP A 157 20.41 -10.74 9.09
C ASP A 157 19.03 -10.23 9.53
N ASN A 158 18.81 -8.91 9.50
CA ASN A 158 17.53 -8.30 9.82
C ASN A 158 16.45 -8.65 8.77
N GLU A 159 16.82 -8.74 7.49
CA GLU A 159 15.91 -9.14 6.42
C GLU A 159 15.54 -10.61 6.56
N GLN A 160 16.50 -11.49 6.88
CA GLN A 160 16.22 -12.91 7.13
C GLN A 160 15.24 -13.09 8.29
N GLN A 161 15.44 -12.39 9.40
CA GLN A 161 14.51 -12.43 10.54
C GLN A 161 13.08 -12.04 10.13
N ILE A 162 12.93 -11.01 9.29
CA ILE A 162 11.62 -10.60 8.78
C ILE A 162 11.01 -11.69 7.89
N PHE A 163 11.80 -12.32 7.02
CA PHE A 163 11.34 -13.42 6.17
C PHE A 163 10.94 -14.65 6.97
N ASP A 164 11.68 -15.00 8.03
CA ASP A 164 11.35 -16.12 8.92
C ASP A 164 10.01 -15.89 9.62
N ILE A 165 9.80 -14.69 10.15
CA ILE A 165 8.53 -14.29 10.74
C ILE A 165 7.38 -14.35 9.73
N GLN A 166 7.57 -13.83 8.52
CA GLN A 166 6.52 -13.89 7.51
C GLN A 166 6.21 -15.35 7.13
N ASN A 167 7.22 -16.24 7.09
CA ASN A 167 7.02 -17.67 6.84
C ASN A 167 6.14 -18.32 7.92
N GLU A 168 6.42 -18.03 9.19
CA GLU A 168 5.61 -18.54 10.31
C GLU A 168 4.15 -18.05 10.23
N LEU A 169 3.95 -16.76 9.97
CA LEU A 169 2.61 -16.18 9.84
C LEU A 169 1.84 -16.77 8.65
N ILE A 170 2.51 -16.98 7.50
CA ILE A 170 1.90 -17.60 6.32
C ILE A 170 1.52 -19.05 6.62
N ALA A 171 2.39 -19.82 7.27
CA ALA A 171 2.13 -21.21 7.66
C ALA A 171 0.93 -21.33 8.61
N LYS A 172 0.78 -20.38 9.53
CA LYS A 172 -0.37 -20.27 10.45
C LYS A 172 -1.63 -19.69 9.78
N ARG A 173 -1.57 -19.29 8.51
CA ARG A 173 -2.63 -18.55 7.79
C ARG A 173 -3.08 -17.29 8.54
N ASP A 174 -2.13 -16.60 9.14
CA ASP A 174 -2.38 -15.41 9.94
C ASP A 174 -2.42 -14.16 9.05
N ALA A 175 -3.57 -13.47 9.00
CA ALA A 175 -3.76 -12.22 8.26
C ALA A 175 -3.68 -10.96 9.14
N ARG A 176 -3.38 -11.11 10.44
CA ARG A 176 -3.33 -10.00 11.40
C ARG A 176 -2.18 -9.05 11.12
N CYS A 177 -2.31 -7.85 11.70
CA CYS A 177 -1.31 -6.80 11.68
C CYS A 177 -0.36 -6.97 12.87
N TYR A 178 0.93 -6.68 12.66
CA TYR A 178 1.97 -6.77 13.70
C TYR A 178 2.89 -5.56 13.59
N THR A 179 3.02 -4.78 14.65
CA THR A 179 3.77 -3.50 14.69
C THR A 179 5.24 -3.67 15.01
N THR A 180 5.63 -4.74 15.71
CA THR A 180 7.02 -5.01 16.06
C THR A 180 7.38 -6.50 15.91
N LEU A 181 8.66 -6.81 15.78
CA LEU A 181 9.17 -8.20 15.83
C LEU A 181 8.86 -8.87 17.20
N GLY A 182 8.66 -8.08 18.25
CA GLY A 182 8.43 -8.55 19.63
C GLY A 182 7.01 -9.06 19.89
N GLU A 183 5.99 -8.54 19.20
CA GLU A 183 4.60 -9.01 19.32
C GLU A 183 4.40 -10.46 18.84
N LEU A 184 5.33 -10.97 18.04
CA LEU A 184 5.29 -12.32 17.48
C LEU A 184 5.85 -13.40 18.42
N ARG A 185 6.62 -13.00 19.44
CA ARG A 185 7.30 -13.93 20.37
C ARG A 185 6.53 -14.20 21.66
N ASN A 186 5.43 -13.47 21.88
CA ASN A 186 4.63 -13.55 23.11
C ASN A 186 3.26 -14.25 22.91
N GLU A 187 3.04 -14.90 21.77
CA GLU A 187 1.90 -15.78 21.47
C GLU A 187 2.38 -17.22 21.23
#